data_AF-A0A0G0Q7K8-F1
#
_entry.id   AF-A0A0G0Q7K8-F1
#
_cell.length_a   1.000
_cell.length_b   1.000
_cell.length_c   1.000
_cell.angle_alpha   90.00
_cell.angle_beta   90.00
_cell.angle_gamma   90.00
#
_symmetry.space_group_name_H-M   'P 1'
#
loop_
_entity.id
_entity.type
_entity.pdbx_description
1 polymer ?
#
loop_
_entity_poly.entity_id
_entity_poly.type
_entity_poly.pdbx_seq_one_letter_code
_entity_poly.pdbx_strand_id
1 'polypeptide(L)'
;MRGLEKELKNLKDVYLTLAYEPTQDQIDTIASFIRQSTGGKIILNLSYDPQLIGGVEIIYEGVFRDFSFKRIFEKEFEEDREEILKKLAQHE
;
A
#
# COMPACT_ATOMS: atom_id res chain seq x y z
N MET A 1 -36.48 -4.24 -0.69
CA MET A 1 -35.25 -3.75 -1.35
C MET A 1 -34.49 -2.66 -0.59
N ARG A 2 -35.11 -1.80 0.23
CA ARG A 2 -34.42 -0.67 0.93
C ARG A 2 -33.29 -1.06 1.89
N GLY A 3 -33.26 -2.30 2.41
CA GLY A 3 -32.21 -2.76 3.33
C GLY A 3 -30.86 -3.03 2.64
N LEU A 4 -30.89 -3.60 1.43
CA LEU A 4 -29.70 -3.98 0.68
C LEU A 4 -28.92 -2.76 0.19
N GLU A 5 -29.62 -1.75 -0.35
CA GLU A 5 -29.00 -0.48 -0.77
C GLU A 5 -28.29 0.23 0.39
N LYS A 6 -28.83 0.11 1.60
CA LYS A 6 -28.27 0.72 2.81
C LYS A 6 -27.01 -0.01 3.28
N GLU A 7 -27.00 -1.34 3.19
CA GLU A 7 -25.79 -2.13 3.46
C GLU A 7 -24.69 -1.90 2.42
N LEU A 8 -25.04 -1.81 1.13
CA LEU A 8 -24.09 -1.53 0.06
C LEU A 8 -23.40 -0.17 0.24
N LYS A 9 -24.12 0.86 0.70
CA LYS A 9 -23.53 2.18 1.01
C LYS A 9 -22.56 2.17 2.19
N ASN A 10 -22.64 1.18 3.06
CA ASN A 10 -21.76 1.05 4.22
C ASN A 10 -20.49 0.23 3.91
N LEU A 11 -20.39 -0.36 2.71
CA LEU A 11 -19.17 -1.02 2.27
C LEU A 11 -18.13 0.04 1.94
N LYS A 12 -16.96 -0.09 2.57
CA LYS A 12 -15.83 0.79 2.30
C LYS A 12 -14.86 0.09 1.35
N ASP A 13 -14.56 0.73 0.23
CA ASP A 13 -13.51 0.28 -0.67
C ASP A 13 -12.13 0.60 -0.08
N VAL A 14 -11.27 -0.41 -0.08
CA VAL A 14 -9.86 -0.28 0.28
C VAL A 14 -9.05 -0.85 -0.88
N TYR A 15 -8.17 -0.04 -1.45
CA TYR A 15 -7.28 -0.49 -2.52
C TYR A 15 -5.88 -0.67 -1.93
N LEU A 16 -5.28 -1.83 -2.16
CA LEU A 16 -3.89 -2.11 -1.84
C LEU A 16 -3.15 -2.53 -3.09
N THR A 17 -2.05 -1.86 -3.40
CA THR A 17 -1.07 -2.32 -4.38
C THR A 17 0.12 -2.92 -3.64
N LEU A 18 0.38 -4.19 -3.86
CA LEU A 18 1.47 -4.94 -3.24
C LEU A 18 2.61 -5.15 -4.23
N ALA A 19 3.83 -5.23 -3.69
CA ALA A 19 5.04 -5.58 -4.44
C ALA A 19 5.17 -7.09 -4.76
N TYR A 20 4.18 -7.89 -4.40
CA TYR A 20 4.14 -9.33 -4.64
C TYR A 20 2.68 -9.79 -4.77
N GLU A 21 2.48 -10.95 -5.37
CA GLU A 21 1.18 -11.61 -5.42
C GLU A 21 0.94 -12.38 -4.11
N PRO A 22 -0.01 -11.97 -3.25
CA PRO A 22 -0.20 -12.60 -1.94
C PRO A 22 -0.90 -13.95 -2.05
N THR A 23 -0.61 -14.85 -1.12
CA THR A 23 -1.37 -16.10 -0.96
C THR A 23 -2.73 -15.83 -0.32
N GLN A 24 -3.68 -16.77 -0.44
CA GLN A 24 -5.01 -16.62 0.16
C GLN A 24 -4.94 -16.40 1.69
N ASP A 25 -4.06 -17.12 2.40
CA ASP A 25 -3.88 -16.94 3.85
C ASP A 25 -3.41 -15.52 4.22
N GLN A 26 -2.53 -14.95 3.39
CA GLN A 26 -2.07 -13.56 3.55
C GLN A 26 -3.20 -12.58 3.25
N ILE A 27 -3.99 -12.81 2.20
CA ILE A 27 -5.18 -12.01 1.87
C ILE A 27 -6.16 -12.00 3.05
N ASP A 28 -6.43 -13.16 3.64
CA ASP A 28 -7.37 -13.30 4.76
C ASP A 28 -6.84 -12.56 6.01
N THR A 29 -5.53 -12.64 6.25
CA THR A 29 -4.86 -11.92 7.34
C THR A 29 -4.97 -10.40 7.14
N ILE A 30 -4.67 -9.91 5.93
CA ILE A 30 -4.77 -8.49 5.56
C ILE A 30 -6.22 -8.00 5.70
N ALA A 31 -7.18 -8.75 5.16
CA ALA A 31 -8.60 -8.41 5.23
C ALA A 31 -9.09 -8.35 6.69
N SER A 32 -8.66 -9.29 7.53
CA SER A 32 -8.97 -9.30 8.96
C SER A 32 -8.42 -8.05 9.67
N PHE A 33 -7.15 -7.72 9.40
CA PHE A 33 -6.50 -6.53 9.97
C PHE A 33 -7.23 -5.23 9.59
N ILE A 34 -7.59 -5.07 8.31
CA ILE A 34 -8.29 -3.87 7.84
C ILE A 34 -9.71 -3.79 8.40
N ARG A 35 -10.44 -4.92 8.48
CA ARG A 35 -11.78 -4.95 9.10
C ARG A 35 -11.73 -4.54 10.57
N GLN A 36 -10.75 -5.02 11.32
CA GLN A 36 -10.55 -4.61 12.71
C GLN A 36 -10.22 -3.11 12.83
N SER A 37 -9.43 -2.58 11.90
CA SER A 37 -9.02 -1.18 11.91
C SER A 37 -10.13 -0.21 11.49
N THR A 38 -10.99 -0.62 10.55
CA THR A 38 -12.07 0.22 9.98
C THR A 38 -13.42 0.02 10.67
N GLY A 39 -13.59 -1.05 11.46
CA GLY A 39 -14.80 -1.32 12.23
C GLY A 39 -16.02 -1.72 11.39
N GLY A 40 -15.84 -2.10 10.13
CA GLY A 40 -16.94 -2.35 9.19
C GLY A 40 -16.65 -3.41 8.13
N LYS A 41 -17.67 -3.68 7.30
CA LYS A 41 -17.51 -4.50 6.10
C LYS A 41 -16.74 -3.68 5.05
N ILE A 42 -15.73 -4.30 4.46
CA ILE A 42 -14.90 -3.68 3.42
C ILE A 42 -14.99 -4.47 2.12
N ILE A 43 -14.74 -3.78 1.01
CA ILE A 43 -14.36 -4.39 -0.26
C ILE A 43 -12.85 -4.18 -0.39
N LEU A 44 -12.10 -5.27 -0.32
CA LEU A 44 -10.64 -5.24 -0.46
C LEU A 44 -10.29 -5.46 -1.94
N ASN A 45 -9.77 -4.41 -2.58
CA ASN A 45 -9.27 -4.44 -3.94
C ASN A 45 -7.74 -4.62 -3.88
N LEU A 46 -7.25 -5.78 -4.32
CA LEU A 46 -5.82 -6.09 -4.35
C LEU A 46 -5.29 -5.98 -5.78
N SER A 47 -4.18 -5.27 -5.94
CA SER A 47 -3.37 -5.22 -7.14
C SER A 47 -1.93 -5.63 -6.82
N TYR A 48 -1.27 -6.23 -7.79
CA TYR A 48 0.15 -6.52 -7.75
C TYR A 48 0.87 -5.60 -8.74
N ASP A 49 1.87 -4.87 -8.27
CA ASP A 49 2.76 -4.07 -9.11
C ASP A 49 4.22 -4.53 -8.92
N PRO A 50 4.83 -5.19 -9.93
CA PRO A 50 6.23 -5.61 -9.87
C PRO A 50 7.24 -4.45 -9.86
N GLN A 51 6.82 -3.22 -10.17
CA GLN A 51 7.69 -2.04 -10.11
C GLN A 51 7.91 -1.56 -8.67
N LEU A 52 7.05 -1.98 -7.74
CA LEU A 52 7.29 -1.77 -6.32
C LEU A 52 8.40 -2.73 -5.88
N ILE A 53 9.53 -2.16 -5.45
CA ILE A 53 10.67 -2.93 -4.90
C ILE A 53 10.27 -3.63 -3.59
N GLY A 54 9.28 -3.08 -2.90
CA GLY A 54 8.67 -3.61 -1.68
C GLY A 54 7.76 -2.58 -1.01
N GLY A 55 7.08 -3.01 0.06
CA GLY A 55 6.08 -2.20 0.76
C GLY A 55 4.70 -2.31 0.12
N VAL A 56 3.87 -1.28 0.34
CA VAL A 56 2.46 -1.25 -0.09
C VAL A 56 2.00 0.17 -0.37
N GLU A 57 1.15 0.34 -1.37
CA GLU A 57 0.37 1.56 -1.58
C GLU A 57 -1.07 1.34 -1.15
N ILE A 58 -1.66 2.33 -0.48
CA ILE A 58 -3.00 2.23 0.09
C ILE A 58 -3.85 3.40 -0.38
N ILE A 59 -5.06 3.10 -0.87
CA ILE A 59 -6.13 4.09 -1.07
C ILE A 59 -7.31 3.73 -0.19
N TYR A 60 -7.70 4.66 0.68
CA TYR A 60 -8.86 4.51 1.55
C TYR A 60 -9.60 5.85 1.67
N GLU A 61 -10.92 5.83 1.45
CA GLU A 61 -11.77 7.04 1.45
C GLU A 61 -11.22 8.20 0.60
N GLY A 62 -10.65 7.86 -0.56
CA GLY A 62 -10.05 8.82 -1.50
C GLY A 62 -8.67 9.35 -1.09
N VAL A 63 -8.11 8.88 0.04
CA VAL A 63 -6.79 9.26 0.51
C VAL A 63 -5.76 8.23 0.06
N PHE A 64 -4.81 8.68 -0.77
CA PHE A 64 -3.64 7.90 -1.16
C PHE A 64 -2.51 8.04 -0.13
N ARG A 65 -1.89 6.91 0.20
CA ARG A 65 -0.68 6.82 1.01
C ARG A 65 0.25 5.77 0.42
N ASP A 66 1.45 6.21 0.07
CA ASP A 66 2.51 5.35 -0.42
C ASP A 66 3.48 4.99 0.72
N PHE A 67 3.59 3.70 1.02
CA PHE A 67 4.54 3.11 1.96
C PHE A 67 5.50 2.16 1.25
N SER A 68 5.70 2.36 -0.05
CA SER A 68 6.67 1.62 -0.84
C SER A 68 8.10 2.05 -0.52
N PHE A 69 9.03 1.13 -0.72
CA PHE A 69 10.45 1.46 -0.60
C PHE A 69 10.90 2.50 -1.62
N LYS A 70 10.23 2.62 -2.77
CA LYS A 70 10.56 3.64 -3.77
C LYS A 70 10.53 5.03 -3.14
N ARG A 71 9.43 5.38 -2.47
CA ARG A 71 9.29 6.66 -1.78
C ARG A 71 10.33 6.85 -0.67
N ILE A 72 10.61 5.78 0.09
CA ILE A 72 11.60 5.84 1.17
C ILE A 72 13.00 6.08 0.59
N PHE A 73 13.40 5.32 -0.41
CA PHE A 73 14.70 5.48 -1.07
C PHE A 73 14.83 6.82 -1.76
N GLU A 74 13.81 7.29 -2.49
CA GLU A 74 13.84 8.61 -3.12
C GLU A 74 14.06 9.70 -2.08
N LYS A 75 13.34 9.64 -0.95
CA LYS A 75 13.48 10.60 0.14
C LYS A 75 14.89 10.56 0.78
N GLU A 76 15.34 9.39 1.21
CA GLU A 76 16.65 9.26 1.89
C GLU A 76 17.82 9.52 0.92
N PHE A 77 17.70 9.08 -0.33
CA PHE A 77 18.71 9.35 -1.36
C PHE A 77 18.79 10.83 -1.70
N GLU A 78 17.68 11.57 -1.67
CA GLU A 78 17.69 13.02 -1.91
C GLU A 78 18.38 13.77 -0.76
N GLU A 79 18.17 13.33 0.49
CA GLU A 79 18.83 13.87 1.69
C GLU A 79 20.35 13.59 1.67
N ASP A 80 20.77 12.38 1.30
CA ASP A 80 22.18 11.95 1.34
C ASP A 80 22.89 12.05 -0.03
N ARG A 81 22.23 12.62 -1.05
CA ARG A 81 22.64 12.56 -2.45
C ARG A 81 24.10 12.97 -2.68
N GLU A 82 24.47 14.10 -2.09
CA GLU A 82 25.83 14.66 -2.26
C GLU A 82 26.90 13.78 -1.62
N GLU A 83 26.62 13.18 -0.47
CA GLU A 83 27.57 12.32 0.23
C GLU A 83 27.75 10.99 -0.52
N ILE A 84 26.65 10.41 -1.00
CA ILE A 84 26.67 9.17 -1.78
C ILE A 84 27.46 9.37 -3.07
N LEU A 85 27.22 10.45 -3.82
CA LEU A 85 27.95 10.75 -5.05
C LEU A 85 29.45 10.97 -4.81
N LYS A 86 29.83 11.63 -3.70
CA LYS A 86 31.23 11.79 -3.31
C LYS A 86 31.92 10.45 -3.04
N LYS A 87 31.25 9.52 -2.34
CA LYS A 87 31.78 8.18 -2.06
C LYS A 87 31.94 7.34 -3.33
N LEU A 88 31.00 7.43 -4.27
CA LEU A 88 31.08 6.71 -5.54
C LEU A 88 32.23 7.23 -6.43
N ALA A 89 32.42 8.55 -6.49
CA ALA A 89 33.49 9.17 -7.28
C ALA A 89 34.92 8.93 -6.72
N GLN A 90 35.05 8.47 -5.47
CA GLN A 90 36.34 8.13 -4.84
C GLN A 90 36.81 6.70 -5.14
N HIS A 91 35.95 5.89 -5.77
CA HIS A 91 36.24 4.50 -6.12
C HIS A 91 36.37 4.28 -7.64
N GLU A 92 36.43 5.35 -8.43
CA GLU A 92 36.89 5.36 -9.83
C GLU A 92 38.34 5.87 -9.91
#